data_AF-A0A959UXS8-F1
#
_entry.id   AF-A0A959UXS8-F1
#
_cell.length_a   1.000
_cell.length_b   1.000
_cell.length_c   1.000
_cell.angle_alpha   90.00
_cell.angle_beta   90.00
_cell.angle_gamma   90.00
#
_symmetry.space_group_name_H-M   'P 1'
#
loop_
_entity.id
_entity.type
_entity.pdbx_description
1 polymer ?
#
loop_
_entity_poly.entity_id
_entity_poly.type
_entity_poly.pdbx_seq_one_letter_code
_entity_poly.pdbx_strand_id
1 'polypeptide(L)'
;MNLRPLFTLPLLGLLSGSLCAQSLSPTVIASAGGTGTAGGVTLSWTVGETAVQTLDNGTNILTQGFHQADPVKLKLNMRAFLQGPYNAGNGTMNDGLRAGGLVPLQEPYTALGWSFVGGGDETIDAAVLTVTGNDAIVDWVVVELRDKNDNTVVTASRAALLQRDGDIVDLDGTSALQVDAPADDHYIAVFHRNHLGVLTFNTVALSSTAAVVDLTDGSTATFGTDAQAVAGAAYLLWSGDVSGDGVLKYTGS
;
A
#
# COMPACT_ATOMS: atom_id res chain seq x y z
N MET A 1 58.21 56.75 14.37
CA MET A 1 58.26 55.37 14.89
C MET A 1 57.14 55.22 15.91
N ASN A 2 56.47 54.07 15.89
CA ASN A 2 55.35 53.62 16.72
C ASN A 2 53.97 53.59 16.04
N LEU A 3 53.41 52.37 16.08
CA LEU A 3 52.41 51.76 15.22
C LEU A 3 50.97 52.17 15.58
N ARG A 4 50.09 52.14 14.57
CA ARG A 4 48.64 52.38 14.68
C ARG A 4 47.92 51.14 15.25
N PRO A 5 46.90 51.28 16.11
CA PRO A 5 46.11 50.16 16.60
C PRO A 5 45.03 49.72 15.60
N LEU A 6 44.84 48.40 15.58
CA LEU A 6 44.00 47.59 14.72
C LEU A 6 42.56 47.54 15.29
N PHE A 7 41.55 47.94 14.52
CA PHE A 7 40.13 47.69 14.82
C PHE A 7 39.71 46.38 14.15
N THR A 8 39.24 45.41 14.93
CA THR A 8 38.65 44.15 14.48
C THR A 8 37.16 44.33 14.21
N LEU A 9 36.71 43.89 13.03
CA LEU A 9 35.30 43.75 12.65
C LEU A 9 35.08 42.28 12.26
N PRO A 10 34.07 41.55 12.77
CA PRO A 10 33.85 40.17 12.38
C PRO A 10 33.08 40.13 11.05
N LEU A 11 33.64 39.52 10.01
CA LEU A 11 32.89 39.22 8.78
C LEU A 11 32.44 37.76 8.82
N LEU A 12 31.13 37.61 9.00
CA LEU A 12 30.35 36.38 8.92
C LEU A 12 30.41 35.83 7.48
N GLY A 13 31.19 34.78 7.25
CA GLY A 13 31.18 34.02 6.00
C GLY A 13 30.27 32.81 6.14
N LEU A 14 29.02 32.92 5.67
CA LEU A 14 28.16 31.76 5.39
C LEU A 14 28.82 30.92 4.29
N LEU A 15 29.37 29.76 4.65
CA LEU A 15 29.75 28.74 3.69
C LEU A 15 28.48 27.94 3.34
N SER A 16 27.73 28.41 2.36
CA SER A 16 26.67 27.63 1.72
C SER A 16 27.33 26.48 0.95
N GLY A 17 27.39 25.30 1.58
CA GLY A 17 27.72 24.07 0.87
C GLY A 17 26.56 23.73 -0.06
N SER A 18 26.82 23.69 -1.37
CA SER A 18 25.88 23.06 -2.30
C SER A 18 25.77 21.59 -1.92
N LEU A 19 24.65 21.22 -1.30
CA LEU A 19 24.23 19.83 -1.24
C LEU A 19 23.91 19.41 -2.67
N CYS A 20 24.84 18.72 -3.32
CA CYS A 20 24.54 18.00 -4.54
C CYS A 20 23.61 16.85 -4.13
N ALA A 21 22.30 17.04 -4.32
CA ALA A 21 21.38 15.92 -4.35
C ALA A 21 21.71 15.10 -5.61
N GLN A 22 22.19 13.88 -5.42
CA GLN A 22 22.35 12.94 -6.52
C GLN A 22 20.95 12.50 -7.00
N SER A 23 20.63 12.78 -8.26
CA SER A 23 19.43 12.23 -8.91
C SER A 23 19.70 10.78 -9.29
N LEU A 24 19.03 9.84 -8.62
CA LEU A 24 19.07 8.40 -8.93
C LEU A 24 18.18 8.06 -10.15
N SER A 25 18.24 8.87 -11.20
CA SER A 25 17.60 8.53 -12.46
C SER A 25 18.50 7.55 -13.21
N PRO A 26 18.03 6.34 -13.58
CA PRO A 26 18.85 5.38 -14.30
C PRO A 26 19.33 5.97 -15.63
N THR A 27 20.65 5.95 -15.86
CA THR A 27 21.26 6.38 -17.13
C THR A 27 21.95 5.19 -17.78
N VAL A 28 21.67 4.93 -19.05
CA VAL A 28 22.33 3.85 -19.80
C VAL A 28 23.55 4.40 -20.54
N ILE A 29 24.68 3.68 -20.49
CA ILE A 29 25.83 3.90 -21.38
C ILE A 29 25.65 2.97 -22.59
N ALA A 30 25.17 3.50 -23.71
CA ALA A 30 24.93 2.74 -24.94
C ALA A 30 25.76 3.29 -26.12
N SER A 31 26.07 2.42 -27.08
CA SER A 31 26.81 2.77 -28.31
C SER A 31 26.03 3.73 -29.22
N ALA A 32 24.69 3.69 -29.17
CA ALA A 32 23.74 4.66 -29.74
C ALA A 32 22.36 4.49 -29.06
N GLY A 33 21.46 5.48 -29.12
CA GLY A 33 20.13 5.39 -28.51
C GLY A 33 19.33 6.70 -28.57
N GLY A 34 18.08 6.66 -28.10
CA GLY A 34 17.17 7.81 -28.07
C GLY A 34 15.92 7.58 -27.23
N THR A 35 15.10 8.62 -27.07
CA THR A 35 13.78 8.53 -26.45
C THR A 35 12.74 9.20 -27.34
N GLY A 36 11.51 8.70 -27.32
CA GLY A 36 10.39 9.26 -28.06
C GLY A 36 9.12 9.14 -27.23
N THR A 37 8.35 10.23 -27.14
CA THR A 37 7.10 10.26 -26.36
C THR A 37 5.91 10.51 -27.30
N ALA A 38 4.90 9.64 -27.22
CA ALA A 38 3.62 9.81 -27.92
C ALA A 38 2.47 9.39 -27.00
N GLY A 39 1.44 10.23 -26.86
CA GLY A 39 0.25 9.92 -26.06
C GLY A 39 0.51 9.64 -24.57
N GLY A 40 1.56 10.22 -23.98
CA GLY A 40 1.94 9.97 -22.58
C GLY A 40 2.80 8.71 -22.35
N VAL A 41 3.07 7.94 -23.40
CA VAL A 41 3.99 6.79 -23.36
C VAL A 41 5.36 7.25 -23.85
N THR A 42 6.40 7.03 -23.04
CA THR A 42 7.80 7.30 -23.41
C THR A 42 8.49 5.99 -23.75
N LEU A 43 8.92 5.86 -25.01
CA LEU A 43 9.74 4.77 -25.50
C LEU A 43 11.20 5.21 -25.45
N SER A 44 12.04 4.46 -24.75
CA SER A 44 13.50 4.66 -24.75
C SER A 44 14.14 3.46 -25.44
N TRP A 45 15.07 3.70 -26.36
CA TRP A 45 15.80 2.63 -27.04
C TRP A 45 17.30 2.87 -27.01
N THR A 46 18.04 1.78 -26.91
CA THR A 46 19.50 1.75 -26.99
C THR A 46 19.91 0.66 -27.97
N VAL A 47 20.91 0.94 -28.80
CA VAL A 47 21.57 -0.06 -29.64
C VAL A 47 22.72 -0.64 -28.81
N GLY A 48 22.56 -1.88 -28.33
CA GLY A 48 23.53 -2.62 -27.53
C GLY A 48 23.67 -4.09 -27.99
N GLU A 49 24.79 -4.72 -27.62
CA GLU A 49 25.36 -6.00 -28.10
C GLU A 49 24.37 -7.18 -28.30
N THR A 50 24.72 -8.10 -29.22
CA THR A 50 23.90 -9.23 -29.71
C THR A 50 23.53 -10.29 -28.65
N ALA A 51 24.03 -10.18 -27.41
CA ALA A 51 23.75 -11.12 -26.33
C ALA A 51 23.51 -10.38 -25.01
N VAL A 52 22.36 -10.66 -24.42
CA VAL A 52 21.89 -10.09 -23.16
C VAL A 52 21.85 -11.19 -22.11
N GLN A 53 22.55 -11.02 -20.99
CA GLN A 53 22.47 -11.94 -19.86
C GLN A 53 21.25 -11.58 -19.01
N THR A 54 20.37 -12.55 -18.78
CA THR A 54 19.31 -12.47 -17.76
C THR A 54 19.75 -13.22 -16.52
N LEU A 55 19.76 -12.53 -15.38
CA LEU A 55 19.92 -13.13 -14.05
C LEU A 55 18.56 -13.15 -13.38
N ASP A 56 18.12 -14.32 -12.91
CA ASP A 56 16.85 -14.52 -12.24
C ASP A 56 17.09 -15.21 -10.89
N ASN A 57 16.51 -14.65 -9.83
CA ASN A 57 16.52 -15.23 -8.48
C ASN A 57 15.09 -15.38 -7.89
N GLY A 58 14.07 -15.49 -8.75
CA GLY A 58 12.66 -15.66 -8.36
C GLY A 58 11.97 -14.37 -7.88
N THR A 59 12.72 -13.46 -7.23
CA THR A 59 12.23 -12.15 -6.79
C THR A 59 12.71 -11.01 -7.67
N ASN A 60 13.93 -11.12 -8.21
CA ASN A 60 14.56 -10.09 -9.04
C ASN A 60 15.00 -10.72 -10.37
N ILE A 61 14.55 -10.13 -11.48
CA ILE A 61 15.04 -10.43 -12.82
C ILE A 61 15.89 -9.23 -13.24
N LEU A 62 17.15 -9.43 -13.59
CA LEU A 62 18.07 -8.41 -14.09
C LEU A 62 18.54 -8.78 -15.50
N THR A 63 18.10 -8.00 -16.48
CA THR A 63 18.42 -8.20 -17.90
C THR A 63 19.32 -7.07 -18.36
N GLN A 64 20.58 -7.36 -18.67
CA GLN A 64 21.55 -6.34 -19.12
C GLN A 64 21.11 -5.73 -20.46
N GLY A 65 21.23 -4.41 -20.63
CA GLY A 65 21.00 -3.77 -21.93
C GLY A 65 19.56 -3.42 -22.31
N PHE A 66 18.60 -3.50 -21.39
CA PHE A 66 17.26 -2.91 -21.56
C PHE A 66 16.89 -2.02 -20.36
N HIS A 67 16.12 -0.96 -20.61
CA HIS A 67 15.34 -0.32 -19.55
C HIS A 67 14.32 -1.36 -19.06
N GLN A 68 14.52 -1.90 -17.86
CA GLN A 68 13.47 -2.67 -17.21
C GLN A 68 12.38 -1.68 -16.83
N ALA A 69 11.14 -1.95 -17.24
CA ALA A 69 10.02 -1.16 -16.80
C ALA A 69 9.88 -1.37 -15.29
N ASP A 70 9.99 -0.29 -14.51
CA ASP A 70 9.54 -0.34 -13.12
C ASP A 70 8.05 -0.68 -13.13
N PRO A 71 7.61 -1.69 -12.35
CA PRO A 71 6.20 -1.98 -12.23
C PRO A 71 5.47 -0.73 -11.76
N VAL A 72 4.34 -0.42 -12.40
CA VAL A 72 3.49 0.68 -11.95
C VAL A 72 2.94 0.28 -10.58
N LYS A 73 3.24 1.12 -9.59
CA LYS A 73 2.70 0.96 -8.24
C LYS A 73 1.42 1.77 -8.12
N LEU A 74 0.28 1.09 -8.08
CA LEU A 74 -0.99 1.72 -7.77
C LEU A 74 -1.00 2.13 -6.31
N LYS A 75 -1.39 3.37 -6.01
CA LYS A 75 -1.45 3.87 -4.63
C LYS A 75 -2.88 4.01 -4.17
N LEU A 76 -3.18 3.51 -2.98
CA LEU A 76 -4.50 3.62 -2.37
C LEU A 76 -4.39 4.14 -0.93
N ASN A 77 -5.11 5.24 -0.67
CA ASN A 77 -5.41 5.71 0.67
C ASN A 77 -6.75 5.09 1.06
N MET A 78 -6.67 3.93 1.71
CA MET A 78 -7.86 3.17 2.07
C MET A 78 -8.18 3.29 3.55
N ARG A 79 -9.47 3.27 3.88
CA ARG A 79 -9.94 3.19 5.26
C ARG A 79 -11.00 2.13 5.42
N ALA A 80 -10.91 1.36 6.50
CA ALA A 80 -11.90 0.36 6.89
C ALA A 80 -11.92 0.19 8.42
N PHE A 81 -13.05 -0.23 8.96
CA PHE A 81 -13.13 -0.63 10.37
C PHE A 81 -13.63 -2.05 10.51
N LEU A 82 -13.15 -2.74 11.54
CA LEU A 82 -13.59 -4.07 11.91
C LEU A 82 -14.57 -3.97 13.08
N GLN A 83 -15.76 -4.55 12.96
CA GLN A 83 -16.79 -4.47 13.99
C GLN A 83 -16.30 -4.98 15.36
N GLY A 84 -15.50 -6.04 15.39
CA GLY A 84 -14.99 -6.64 16.64
C GLY A 84 -14.18 -5.67 17.50
N PRO A 85 -13.06 -5.11 17.01
CA PRO A 85 -12.23 -4.20 17.79
C PRO A 85 -12.74 -2.75 17.82
N TYR A 86 -13.71 -2.35 16.99
CA TYR A 86 -14.18 -0.96 16.91
C TYR A 86 -14.86 -0.49 18.21
N ASN A 87 -14.45 0.69 18.67
CA ASN A 87 -15.00 1.35 19.85
C ASN A 87 -15.71 2.65 19.45
N ALA A 88 -17.05 2.60 19.42
CA ALA A 88 -17.87 3.75 19.06
C ALA A 88 -17.74 4.95 20.02
N GLY A 89 -17.23 4.75 21.24
CA GLY A 89 -17.03 5.82 22.21
C GLY A 89 -15.85 6.75 21.87
N ASN A 90 -14.87 6.27 21.11
CA ASN A 90 -13.71 7.07 20.70
C ASN A 90 -13.45 7.07 19.19
N GLY A 91 -14.25 6.33 18.40
CA GLY A 91 -14.14 6.29 16.94
C GLY A 91 -12.90 5.56 16.43
N THR A 92 -12.29 4.70 17.25
CA THR A 92 -11.08 3.93 16.90
C THR A 92 -11.24 2.46 17.25
N MET A 93 -10.38 1.61 16.72
CA MET A 93 -10.29 0.19 17.05
C MET A 93 -9.34 -0.06 18.22
N ASN A 94 -9.56 -1.14 18.96
CA ASN A 94 -8.65 -1.61 20.01
C ASN A 94 -7.49 -2.42 19.39
N ASP A 95 -6.24 -2.13 19.76
CA ASP A 95 -5.02 -2.81 19.31
C ASP A 95 -4.52 -3.89 20.29
N GLY A 96 -5.45 -4.55 20.99
CA GLY A 96 -5.11 -5.53 22.04
C GLY A 96 -4.21 -6.66 21.54
N LEU A 97 -4.34 -7.07 20.27
CA LEU A 97 -3.47 -8.08 19.65
C LEU A 97 -2.02 -7.59 19.56
N ARG A 98 -1.80 -6.35 19.13
CA ARG A 98 -0.46 -5.75 19.07
C ARG A 98 0.13 -5.58 20.46
N ALA A 99 -0.66 -5.06 21.41
CA ALA A 99 -0.23 -4.91 22.80
C ALA A 99 0.11 -6.26 23.47
N GLY A 100 -0.55 -7.35 23.07
CA GLY A 100 -0.27 -8.71 23.50
C GLY A 100 0.83 -9.43 22.74
N GLY A 101 1.44 -8.82 21.71
CA GLY A 101 2.45 -9.46 20.86
C GLY A 101 1.91 -10.59 19.98
N LEU A 102 0.62 -10.52 19.61
CA LEU A 102 -0.10 -11.54 18.86
C LEU A 102 -0.31 -11.21 17.38
N VAL A 103 0.09 -10.01 16.92
CA VAL A 103 0.14 -9.67 15.49
C VAL A 103 1.37 -10.33 14.89
N PRO A 104 1.23 -11.28 13.94
CA PRO A 104 2.37 -11.95 13.31
C PRO A 104 3.22 -10.98 12.49
N LEU A 105 4.53 -11.24 12.38
CA LEU A 105 5.44 -10.46 11.53
C LEU A 105 5.36 -10.84 10.05
N GLN A 106 4.85 -12.03 9.73
CA GLN A 106 4.49 -12.44 8.38
C GLN A 106 2.97 -12.45 8.28
N GLU A 107 2.42 -11.99 7.16
CA GLU A 107 0.99 -12.04 6.94
C GLU A 107 0.45 -13.49 7.12
N PRO A 108 -0.70 -13.68 7.80
CA PRO A 108 -1.15 -15.01 8.16
C PRO A 108 -1.93 -15.73 7.04
N TYR A 109 -2.35 -15.03 5.99
CA TYR A 109 -3.31 -15.52 5.00
C TYR A 109 -2.72 -16.58 4.09
N THR A 110 -1.45 -16.49 3.68
CA THR A 110 -0.80 -17.55 2.89
C THR A 110 -0.78 -18.88 3.65
N ALA A 111 -0.43 -18.84 4.94
CA ALA A 111 -0.45 -20.03 5.79
C ALA A 111 -1.87 -20.58 6.05
N LEU A 112 -2.89 -19.72 5.96
CA LEU A 112 -4.32 -20.09 6.04
C LEU A 112 -4.89 -20.58 4.69
N GLY A 113 -4.09 -20.59 3.63
CA GLY A 113 -4.47 -21.10 2.30
C GLY A 113 -5.10 -20.07 1.37
N TRP A 114 -4.99 -18.76 1.68
CA TRP A 114 -5.40 -17.71 0.76
C TRP A 114 -4.52 -17.72 -0.49
N SER A 115 -5.15 -17.68 -1.66
CA SER A 115 -4.45 -17.66 -2.96
C SER A 115 -4.29 -16.23 -3.45
N PHE A 116 -3.11 -15.63 -3.25
CA PHE A 116 -2.82 -14.30 -3.76
C PHE A 116 -2.55 -14.29 -5.27
N VAL A 117 -2.91 -13.17 -5.92
CA VAL A 117 -2.49 -12.77 -7.27
C VAL A 117 -1.48 -11.63 -7.13
N GLY A 118 -0.19 -11.91 -7.35
CA GLY A 118 0.88 -10.89 -7.35
C GLY A 118 1.42 -10.46 -5.98
N GLY A 119 0.68 -10.66 -4.89
CA GLY A 119 1.17 -10.49 -3.50
C GLY A 119 1.37 -11.82 -2.77
N GLY A 120 1.26 -11.79 -1.44
CA GLY A 120 1.46 -12.93 -0.55
C GLY A 120 2.86 -12.96 0.07
N ASP A 121 2.98 -13.64 1.22
CA ASP A 121 4.23 -13.75 1.99
C ASP A 121 4.81 -12.42 2.48
N GLU A 122 4.01 -11.36 2.54
CA GLU A 122 4.45 -10.06 3.05
C GLU A 122 4.93 -10.17 4.51
N THR A 123 6.02 -9.48 4.81
CA THR A 123 6.61 -9.43 6.15
C THR A 123 6.85 -7.98 6.58
N ILE A 124 6.76 -7.74 7.89
CA ILE A 124 6.99 -6.44 8.51
C ILE A 124 8.16 -6.51 9.49
N ASP A 125 8.83 -5.38 9.69
CA ASP A 125 9.80 -5.23 10.77
C ASP A 125 9.07 -5.14 12.13
N ALA A 126 9.65 -5.74 13.18
CA ALA A 126 9.08 -5.70 14.52
C ALA A 126 8.89 -4.27 15.06
N ALA A 127 9.69 -3.31 14.59
CA ALA A 127 9.56 -1.89 14.93
C ALA A 127 8.19 -1.31 14.56
N VAL A 128 7.55 -1.80 13.50
CA VAL A 128 6.20 -1.37 13.07
C VAL A 128 5.17 -1.61 14.18
N LEU A 129 5.32 -2.70 14.94
CA LEU A 129 4.40 -3.06 16.04
C LEU A 129 4.70 -2.31 17.35
N THR A 130 5.75 -1.48 17.39
CA THR A 130 6.06 -0.63 18.56
C THR A 130 5.26 0.68 18.56
N VAL A 131 4.67 1.06 17.43
CA VAL A 131 3.83 2.25 17.29
C VAL A 131 2.57 2.10 18.13
N THR A 132 2.17 3.21 18.78
CA THR A 132 0.98 3.31 19.63
C THR A 132 0.17 4.56 19.23
N GLY A 133 -1.02 4.75 19.81
CA GLY A 133 -1.90 5.88 19.45
C GLY A 133 -2.83 5.50 18.31
N ASN A 134 -3.17 6.43 17.42
CA ASN A 134 -4.09 6.17 16.29
C ASN A 134 -3.46 5.26 15.23
N ASP A 135 -2.15 5.42 15.02
CA ASP A 135 -1.39 4.71 13.98
C ASP A 135 -0.96 3.29 14.42
N ALA A 136 -1.39 2.84 15.61
CA ALA A 136 -1.05 1.52 16.10
C ALA A 136 -1.69 0.43 15.23
N ILE A 137 -0.94 -0.61 14.89
CA ILE A 137 -1.45 -1.71 14.08
C ILE A 137 -2.47 -2.53 14.90
N VAL A 138 -3.62 -2.78 14.30
CA VAL A 138 -4.70 -3.63 14.83
C VAL A 138 -4.51 -5.07 14.38
N ASP A 139 -4.40 -5.29 13.07
CA ASP A 139 -4.22 -6.62 12.47
C ASP A 139 -3.83 -6.50 10.98
N TRP A 140 -3.61 -7.65 10.33
CA TRP A 140 -3.47 -7.78 8.88
C TRP A 140 -4.82 -7.85 8.17
N VAL A 141 -4.90 -7.28 6.97
CA VAL A 141 -6.03 -7.40 6.03
C VAL A 141 -5.52 -7.80 4.64
N VAL A 142 -6.39 -8.37 3.82
CA VAL A 142 -6.12 -8.57 2.38
C VAL A 142 -6.89 -7.54 1.59
N VAL A 143 -6.20 -6.88 0.65
CA VAL A 143 -6.84 -6.01 -0.34
C VAL A 143 -6.75 -6.69 -1.69
N GLU A 144 -7.89 -6.85 -2.36
CA GLU A 144 -7.98 -7.34 -3.74
C GLU A 144 -8.38 -6.21 -4.69
N LEU A 145 -7.72 -6.17 -5.84
CA LEU A 145 -8.16 -5.45 -7.01
C LEU A 145 -8.85 -6.43 -7.94
N ARG A 146 -10.02 -6.06 -8.45
CA ARG A 146 -10.81 -6.87 -9.38
C ARG A 146 -11.07 -6.15 -10.69
N ASP A 147 -11.22 -6.93 -11.76
CA ASP A 147 -11.40 -6.42 -13.12
C ASP A 147 -12.63 -5.50 -13.22
N LYS A 148 -12.48 -4.36 -13.92
CA LYS A 148 -13.57 -3.38 -14.10
C LYS A 148 -14.82 -3.93 -14.80
N ASN A 149 -14.65 -4.95 -15.64
CA ASN A 149 -15.74 -5.56 -16.41
C ASN A 149 -16.33 -6.79 -15.72
N ASP A 150 -15.57 -7.43 -14.82
CA ASP A 150 -16.00 -8.60 -14.06
C ASP A 150 -15.45 -8.57 -12.63
N ASN A 151 -16.33 -8.24 -11.68
CA ASN A 151 -15.99 -8.13 -10.26
C ASN A 151 -15.74 -9.48 -9.56
N THR A 152 -15.73 -10.60 -10.30
CA THR A 152 -15.36 -11.93 -9.80
C THR A 152 -13.90 -12.29 -10.13
N VAL A 153 -13.27 -11.55 -11.06
CA VAL A 153 -11.89 -11.79 -11.48
C VAL A 153 -10.94 -10.92 -10.65
N VAL A 154 -10.12 -11.55 -9.83
CA VAL A 154 -9.05 -10.88 -9.07
C VAL A 154 -7.85 -10.64 -10.00
N THR A 155 -7.47 -9.38 -10.19
CA THR A 155 -6.34 -8.97 -11.04
C THR A 155 -5.05 -8.74 -10.24
N ALA A 156 -5.18 -8.37 -8.96
CA ALA A 156 -4.08 -8.30 -8.02
C ALA A 156 -4.63 -8.43 -6.59
N SER A 157 -3.80 -8.89 -5.66
CA SER A 157 -4.14 -8.94 -4.23
C SER A 157 -2.88 -8.78 -3.40
N ARG A 158 -2.97 -8.09 -2.27
CA ARG A 158 -1.84 -7.84 -1.38
C ARG A 158 -2.27 -7.83 0.09
N ALA A 159 -1.43 -8.37 0.97
CA ALA A 159 -1.63 -8.18 2.40
C ALA A 159 -1.20 -6.77 2.83
N ALA A 160 -1.96 -6.16 3.74
CA ALA A 160 -1.74 -4.82 4.24
C ALA A 160 -2.01 -4.73 5.74
N LEU A 161 -1.61 -3.63 6.36
CA LEU A 161 -1.77 -3.41 7.79
C LEU A 161 -2.93 -2.46 8.06
N LEU A 162 -3.77 -2.81 9.04
CA LEU A 162 -4.88 -1.97 9.48
C LEU A 162 -4.53 -1.23 10.77
N GLN A 163 -4.69 0.09 10.79
CA GLN A 163 -4.42 0.97 11.94
C GLN A 163 -5.68 1.23 12.78
N ARG A 164 -5.52 1.74 14.01
CA ARG A 164 -6.65 1.93 14.95
C ARG A 164 -7.65 2.97 14.48
N ASP A 165 -7.23 4.00 13.77
CA ASP A 165 -8.13 5.01 13.19
C ASP A 165 -8.72 4.60 11.83
N GLY A 166 -8.44 3.37 11.39
CA GLY A 166 -9.08 2.73 10.24
C GLY A 166 -8.24 2.80 8.97
N ASP A 167 -7.10 3.48 8.98
CA ASP A 167 -6.24 3.56 7.81
C ASP A 167 -5.64 2.18 7.48
N ILE A 168 -5.68 1.82 6.19
CA ILE A 168 -5.00 0.63 5.66
C ILE A 168 -3.72 1.11 4.98
N VAL A 169 -2.58 0.68 5.52
CA VAL A 169 -1.24 1.14 5.16
C VAL A 169 -0.37 0.00 4.65
N ASP A 170 0.71 0.36 3.95
CA ASP A 170 1.73 -0.56 3.48
C ASP A 170 2.58 -1.11 4.67
N LEU A 171 3.54 -1.98 4.36
CA LEU A 171 4.32 -2.77 5.32
C LEU A 171 5.23 -1.95 6.23
N ASP A 172 5.42 -0.66 5.95
CA ASP A 172 6.13 0.27 6.84
C ASP A 172 5.24 0.81 7.98
N GLY A 173 3.93 0.53 7.93
CA GLY A 173 2.96 1.00 8.91
C GLY A 173 2.62 2.48 8.79
N THR A 174 2.89 3.15 7.67
CA THR A 174 2.61 4.59 7.50
C THR A 174 2.26 4.99 6.07
N SER A 175 2.94 4.41 5.08
CA SER A 175 2.71 4.75 3.68
C SER A 175 1.35 4.26 3.19
N ALA A 176 0.76 4.99 2.25
CA ALA A 176 -0.37 4.52 1.47
C ALA A 176 -0.09 3.13 0.87
N LEU A 177 -1.09 2.25 0.87
CA LEU A 177 -0.97 0.93 0.29
C LEU A 177 -0.55 1.01 -1.18
N GLN A 178 0.50 0.27 -1.54
CA GLN A 178 0.93 0.12 -2.92
C GLN A 178 0.54 -1.25 -3.46
N VAL A 179 0.15 -1.37 -4.73
CA VAL A 179 -0.09 -2.66 -5.38
C VAL A 179 0.57 -2.64 -6.76
N ASP A 180 1.36 -3.66 -7.06
CA ASP A 180 2.02 -3.79 -8.36
C ASP A 180 1.01 -4.28 -9.40
N ALA A 181 0.47 -3.35 -10.19
CA ALA A 181 -0.55 -3.62 -11.21
C ALA A 181 -0.62 -2.47 -12.24
N PRO A 182 -1.07 -2.74 -13.48
CA PRO A 182 -1.27 -1.68 -14.46
C PRO A 182 -2.33 -0.68 -13.99
N ALA A 183 -2.15 0.60 -14.35
CA ALA A 183 -3.15 1.63 -14.10
C ALA A 183 -4.43 1.34 -14.90
N ASP A 184 -5.53 1.16 -14.19
CA ASP A 184 -6.87 0.94 -14.74
C ASP A 184 -7.92 1.21 -13.64
N ASP A 185 -9.18 1.20 -14.04
CA ASP A 185 -10.32 1.13 -13.12
C ASP A 185 -10.39 -0.27 -12.49
N HIS A 186 -10.65 -0.34 -11.19
CA HIS A 186 -10.77 -1.60 -10.46
C HIS A 186 -11.92 -1.56 -9.46
N TYR A 187 -12.61 -2.68 -9.26
CA TYR A 187 -13.32 -2.85 -7.99
C TYR A 187 -12.32 -3.21 -6.91
N ILE A 188 -12.58 -2.78 -5.68
CA ILE A 188 -11.66 -2.98 -4.58
C ILE A 188 -12.39 -3.75 -3.49
N ALA A 189 -11.79 -4.84 -3.04
CA ALA A 189 -12.28 -5.60 -1.90
C ALA A 189 -11.29 -5.61 -0.75
N VAL A 190 -11.83 -5.63 0.47
CA VAL A 190 -11.06 -5.76 1.71
C VAL A 190 -11.59 -6.97 2.46
N PHE A 191 -10.68 -7.85 2.86
CA PHE A 191 -10.96 -9.05 3.62
C PHE A 191 -10.16 -9.08 4.91
N HIS A 192 -10.74 -9.72 5.92
CA HIS A 192 -10.08 -9.99 7.17
C HIS A 192 -10.44 -11.39 7.65
N ARG A 193 -9.50 -12.11 8.26
CA ARG A 193 -9.62 -13.52 8.69
C ARG A 193 -10.85 -13.93 9.51
N ASN A 194 -11.49 -12.96 10.18
CA ASN A 194 -12.62 -13.16 11.09
C ASN A 194 -13.81 -12.22 10.81
N HIS A 195 -13.77 -11.49 9.69
CA HIS A 195 -14.82 -10.53 9.33
C HIS A 195 -15.25 -10.74 7.89
N LEU A 196 -16.52 -10.52 7.59
CA LEU A 196 -17.05 -10.59 6.23
C LEU A 196 -16.37 -9.51 5.38
N GLY A 197 -15.84 -9.93 4.24
CA GLY A 197 -15.21 -9.02 3.29
C GLY A 197 -16.20 -8.05 2.66
N VAL A 198 -15.69 -6.90 2.23
CA VAL A 198 -16.49 -5.82 1.61
C VAL A 198 -15.88 -5.49 0.26
N LEU A 199 -16.72 -5.36 -0.77
CA LEU A 199 -16.36 -5.02 -2.14
C LEU A 199 -17.04 -3.70 -2.55
N THR A 200 -16.31 -2.78 -3.17
CA THR A 200 -16.87 -1.53 -3.70
C THR A 200 -17.88 -1.81 -4.82
N PHE A 201 -19.01 -1.08 -4.83
CA PHE A 201 -20.03 -1.21 -5.87
C PHE A 201 -19.62 -0.56 -7.19
N ASN A 202 -18.88 0.53 -7.12
CA ASN A 202 -18.32 1.21 -8.28
C ASN A 202 -16.84 0.89 -8.41
N THR A 203 -16.32 0.97 -9.62
CA THR A 203 -14.88 0.93 -9.87
C THR A 203 -14.21 2.23 -9.44
N VAL A 204 -12.93 2.14 -9.10
CA VAL A 204 -12.07 3.26 -8.73
C VAL A 204 -10.90 3.30 -9.70
N ALA A 205 -10.66 4.47 -10.29
CA ALA A 205 -9.52 4.69 -11.18
C ALA A 205 -8.21 4.71 -10.37
N LEU A 206 -7.34 3.73 -10.62
CA LEU A 206 -6.07 3.60 -9.90
C LEU A 206 -4.88 3.97 -10.78
N SER A 207 -3.91 4.66 -10.19
CA SER A 207 -2.66 5.04 -10.83
C SER A 207 -1.55 5.18 -9.78
N SER A 208 -0.39 5.68 -10.17
CA SER A 208 0.68 6.07 -9.24
C SER A 208 0.33 7.25 -8.33
N THR A 209 -0.78 7.94 -8.59
CA THR A 209 -1.38 8.93 -7.70
C THR A 209 -2.37 8.23 -6.77
N ALA A 210 -2.28 8.52 -5.47
CA ALA A 210 -3.12 7.89 -4.46
C ALA A 210 -4.61 8.21 -4.69
N ALA A 211 -5.40 7.16 -4.88
CA ALA A 211 -6.86 7.25 -4.87
C ALA A 211 -7.37 7.04 -3.44
N VAL A 212 -8.47 7.71 -3.07
CA VAL A 212 -9.11 7.56 -1.76
C VAL A 212 -10.25 6.56 -1.85
N VAL A 213 -10.28 5.59 -0.94
CA VAL A 213 -11.39 4.64 -0.78
C VAL A 213 -11.70 4.50 0.69
N ASP A 214 -12.79 5.10 1.14
CA ASP A 214 -13.18 5.08 2.55
C ASP A 214 -14.41 4.18 2.74
N LEU A 215 -14.19 2.94 3.17
CA LEU A 215 -15.26 1.99 3.50
C LEU A 215 -15.91 2.29 4.86
N THR A 216 -15.41 3.27 5.62
CA THR A 216 -16.01 3.72 6.88
C THR A 216 -17.11 4.76 6.67
N ASP A 217 -17.15 5.38 5.49
CA ASP A 217 -18.18 6.33 5.06
C ASP A 217 -19.32 5.61 4.32
N GLY A 218 -20.55 5.82 4.80
CA GLY A 218 -21.76 5.28 4.18
C GLY A 218 -22.07 5.82 2.78
N SER A 219 -21.36 6.85 2.33
CA SER A 219 -21.44 7.33 0.94
C SER A 219 -20.73 6.42 -0.07
N THR A 220 -19.78 5.59 0.40
CA THR A 220 -19.10 4.61 -0.44
C THR A 220 -20.03 3.42 -0.69
N ALA A 221 -20.58 3.35 -1.90
CA ALA A 221 -21.46 2.25 -2.28
C ALA A 221 -20.68 0.91 -2.31
N THR A 222 -21.26 -0.14 -1.72
CA THR A 222 -20.69 -1.50 -1.63
C THR A 222 -21.63 -2.55 -2.19
N PHE A 223 -21.09 -3.67 -2.67
CA PHE A 223 -21.88 -4.78 -3.20
C PHE A 223 -22.59 -5.55 -2.09
N GLY A 224 -23.87 -5.82 -2.29
CA GLY A 224 -24.71 -6.58 -1.37
C GLY A 224 -25.82 -5.73 -0.74
N THR A 225 -26.73 -6.39 -0.03
CA THR A 225 -27.70 -5.74 0.86
C THR A 225 -27.17 -5.85 2.28
N ASP A 226 -27.16 -4.75 3.03
CA ASP A 226 -26.57 -4.69 4.39
C ASP A 226 -25.14 -5.25 4.43
N ALA A 227 -24.35 -4.93 3.41
CA ALA A 227 -22.99 -5.45 3.19
C ALA A 227 -22.01 -5.12 4.34
N GLN A 228 -22.36 -4.16 5.20
CA GLN A 228 -21.54 -3.66 6.29
C GLN A 228 -22.37 -3.48 7.56
N ALA A 229 -21.72 -3.65 8.71
CA ALA A 229 -22.28 -3.28 10.00
C ALA A 229 -22.24 -1.76 10.17
N VAL A 230 -23.18 -1.21 10.94
CA VAL A 230 -23.24 0.23 11.23
C VAL A 230 -23.13 0.45 12.74
N ALA A 231 -22.22 1.34 13.16
CA ALA A 231 -22.11 1.80 14.53
C ALA A 231 -22.01 3.33 14.58
N GLY A 232 -23.15 3.98 14.83
CA GLY A 232 -23.25 5.44 14.72
C GLY A 232 -23.13 5.88 13.25
N ALA A 233 -22.14 6.71 12.95
CA ALA A 233 -21.85 7.16 11.58
C ALA A 233 -20.85 6.27 10.84
N ALA A 234 -20.19 5.33 11.54
CA ALA A 234 -19.15 4.49 10.96
C ALA A 234 -19.72 3.20 10.38
N TYR A 235 -19.25 2.86 9.18
CA TYR A 235 -19.49 1.58 8.52
C TYR A 235 -18.31 0.64 8.78
N LEU A 236 -18.61 -0.60 9.11
CA LEU A 236 -17.65 -1.59 9.60
C LEU A 236 -17.83 -2.91 8.84
N LEU A 237 -16.76 -3.67 8.66
CA LEU A 237 -16.84 -5.06 8.24
C LEU A 237 -17.52 -5.86 9.35
N TRP A 238 -18.53 -6.65 8.99
CA TRP A 238 -19.25 -7.50 9.94
C TRP A 238 -18.32 -8.53 10.57
N SER A 239 -18.41 -8.71 11.88
CA SER A 239 -17.70 -9.80 12.57
C SER A 239 -18.42 -11.14 12.35
N GLY A 240 -17.66 -12.24 12.35
CA GLY A 240 -18.22 -13.59 12.43
C GLY A 240 -18.10 -14.46 11.18
N ASP A 241 -17.54 -13.96 10.07
CA ASP A 241 -17.16 -14.82 8.95
C ASP A 241 -15.76 -15.39 9.20
N VAL A 242 -15.72 -16.46 10.01
CA VAL A 242 -14.46 -17.14 10.40
C VAL A 242 -14.12 -18.27 9.41
N SER A 243 -15.12 -18.76 8.67
CA SER A 243 -14.95 -19.77 7.61
C SER A 243 -14.48 -19.18 6.28
N GLY A 244 -14.67 -17.88 6.07
CA GLY A 244 -14.42 -17.23 4.77
C GLY A 244 -15.39 -17.69 3.69
N ASP A 245 -16.57 -18.18 4.07
CA ASP A 245 -17.58 -18.67 3.11
C ASP A 245 -18.49 -17.55 2.61
N GLY A 246 -18.28 -16.31 3.07
CA GLY A 246 -19.06 -15.15 2.68
C GLY A 246 -20.48 -15.16 3.23
N VAL A 247 -20.78 -16.04 4.19
CA VAL A 247 -22.14 -16.21 4.75
C VAL A 247 -22.13 -15.99 6.25
N LEU A 248 -22.76 -14.91 6.68
CA LEU A 248 -23.07 -14.69 8.09
C LEU A 248 -24.41 -15.33 8.43
N LYS A 249 -24.41 -16.31 9.34
CA LYS A 249 -25.63 -16.91 9.87
C LYS A 249 -25.86 -16.48 11.30
N TYR A 250 -26.88 -15.68 11.53
CA TYR A 250 -27.44 -15.49 12.86
C TYR A 250 -28.39 -16.64 13.18
N THR A 251 -28.07 -17.46 14.17
CA THR A 251 -28.91 -18.60 14.62
C THR A 251 -29.66 -18.31 15.93
N GLY A 252 -29.75 -17.04 16.35
CA GLY A 252 -30.47 -16.65 17.55
C GLY A 252 -31.97 -16.53 17.35
N SER A 253 -32.74 -17.04 18.31
CA SER A 253 -34.19 -16.89 18.45
C SER A 253 -34.59 -15.57 19.10
#